data_AF-A0A7S0LT56-F1
#
_entry.id   AF-A0A7S0LT56-F1
#
_cell.length_a   1.000
_cell.length_b   1.000
_cell.length_c   1.000
_cell.angle_alpha   90.00
_cell.angle_beta   90.00
_cell.angle_gamma   90.00
#
_symmetry.space_group_name_H-M   'P 1'
#
loop_
_entity.id
_entity.type
_entity.pdbx_description
1 polymer ?
#
loop_
_entity_poly.entity_id
_entity_poly.type
_entity_poly.pdbx_seq_one_letter_code
_entity_poly.pdbx_strand_id
1 'polypeptide(L)'
;ELRRRPLMAFMLLPASLAVVAPPAPILVLGPGSLDLRLCTAKLAARAGFSASVLTAQGQQYSVRRWMYGADYSDIGRDEAGNVQLLSEPSSIAEGINKAEAICLVCDAAALPEDSLPALLEAASSLKRVVLVSRIGVTRAKPGPFGLGNGDLELLRGEERLRDAAASRGFDLSTVRVGTLKGGGPGAATDGDIGLAKSFYDSILELETALVTQSYDKFTLGAKCFAGDPLDLPNIVLRTAYRGSFDARDEETSRVLAAGAAVAAFQHARPIEFTVSSAKGEVPPTAGQWERILNDLSSV
;
A
#
# COMPACT_ATOMS: atom_id res chain seq x y z
N GLU A 1 24.47 47.36 -37.83
CA GLU A 1 23.54 46.23 -37.96
C GLU A 1 23.77 45.23 -36.83
N LEU A 2 22.97 45.31 -35.75
CA LEU A 2 23.03 44.33 -34.65
C LEU A 2 22.09 43.16 -34.99
N ARG A 3 22.69 41.99 -35.30
CA ARG A 3 21.98 40.72 -35.48
C ARG A 3 21.38 40.26 -34.15
N ARG A 4 20.05 40.37 -34.02
CA ARG A 4 19.27 39.73 -32.94
C ARG A 4 19.28 38.22 -33.16
N ARG A 5 19.83 37.47 -32.20
CA ARG A 5 19.68 36.01 -32.13
C ARG A 5 18.25 35.68 -31.68
N PRO A 6 17.55 34.70 -32.27
CA PRO A 6 16.26 34.28 -31.77
C PRO A 6 16.46 33.54 -30.44
N LEU A 7 15.81 34.02 -29.38
CA LEU A 7 15.59 33.22 -28.18
C LEU A 7 14.74 32.01 -28.59
N MET A 8 15.33 30.81 -28.54
CA MET A 8 14.56 29.57 -28.48
C MET A 8 13.76 29.58 -27.18
N ALA A 9 12.48 29.89 -27.28
CA ALA A 9 11.53 29.63 -26.22
C ALA A 9 11.38 28.11 -26.08
N PHE A 10 12.02 27.53 -25.05
CA PHE A 10 11.66 26.21 -24.56
C PHE A 10 10.20 26.29 -24.08
N MET A 11 9.26 25.76 -24.88
CA MET A 11 7.94 25.44 -24.38
C MET A 11 8.08 24.35 -23.33
N LEU A 12 8.07 24.74 -22.06
CA LEU A 12 7.78 23.84 -20.95
C LEU A 12 6.35 23.34 -21.15
N LEU A 13 6.20 22.14 -21.71
CA LEU A 13 4.94 21.40 -21.64
C LEU A 13 4.56 21.26 -20.16
N PRO A 14 3.33 21.61 -19.75
CA PRO A 14 2.89 21.33 -18.39
C PRO A 14 2.97 19.82 -18.19
N ALA A 15 3.72 19.39 -17.17
CA ALA A 15 3.71 18.01 -16.72
C ALA A 15 2.24 17.62 -16.48
N SER A 16 1.72 16.71 -17.29
CA SER A 16 0.38 16.17 -17.13
C SER A 16 0.27 15.59 -15.73
N LEU A 17 -0.55 16.18 -14.86
CA LEU A 17 -0.91 15.63 -13.56
C LEU A 17 -1.54 14.25 -13.78
N ALA A 18 -0.77 13.18 -13.54
CA ALA A 18 -1.22 11.81 -13.75
C ALA A 18 -2.07 11.33 -12.57
N VAL A 19 -3.19 12.01 -12.31
CA VAL A 19 -4.18 11.55 -11.33
C VAL A 19 -4.82 10.27 -11.87
N VAL A 20 -4.80 9.21 -11.08
CA VAL A 20 -5.50 7.96 -11.39
C VAL A 20 -6.85 7.99 -10.69
N ALA A 21 -7.91 8.27 -11.46
CA ALA A 21 -9.27 8.40 -10.95
C ALA A 21 -10.08 7.11 -11.22
N PRO A 22 -11.05 6.76 -10.36
CA PRO A 22 -12.02 5.71 -10.66
C PRO A 22 -12.73 5.95 -12.01
N PRO A 23 -13.00 4.90 -12.81
CA PRO A 23 -12.84 3.47 -12.51
C PRO A 23 -11.52 2.87 -13.03
N ALA A 24 -10.40 3.59 -13.00
CA ALA A 24 -9.13 3.12 -13.53
C ALA A 24 -8.71 1.72 -12.99
N PRO A 25 -8.08 0.87 -13.82
CA PRO A 25 -7.57 -0.42 -13.37
C PRO A 25 -6.39 -0.28 -12.40
N ILE A 26 -6.52 -0.88 -11.22
CA ILE A 26 -5.45 -0.92 -10.21
C ILE A 26 -5.05 -2.36 -9.95
N LEU A 27 -3.75 -2.63 -9.99
CA LEU A 27 -3.19 -3.92 -9.61
C LEU A 27 -2.44 -3.82 -8.28
N VAL A 28 -2.77 -4.68 -7.32
CA VAL A 28 -2.06 -4.80 -6.05
C VAL A 28 -1.21 -6.07 -6.05
N LEU A 29 0.11 -5.91 -5.87
CA LEU A 29 1.06 -7.02 -5.79
C LEU A 29 2.24 -6.67 -4.89
N GLY A 30 3.20 -7.59 -4.79
CA GLY A 30 4.45 -7.39 -4.06
C GLY A 30 4.76 -8.53 -3.09
N PRO A 31 6.02 -8.62 -2.64
CA PRO A 31 6.49 -9.66 -1.72
C PRO A 31 6.09 -9.39 -0.25
N GLY A 32 5.49 -8.24 0.02
CA GLY A 32 5.02 -7.86 1.35
C GLY A 32 3.76 -8.59 1.80
N SER A 33 3.19 -8.09 2.88
CA SER A 33 2.13 -8.73 3.64
C SER A 33 0.88 -8.98 2.79
N LEU A 34 0.43 -10.24 2.70
CA LEU A 34 -0.72 -10.63 1.86
C LEU A 34 -2.02 -9.97 2.32
N ASP A 35 -2.26 -9.96 3.62
CA ASP A 35 -3.40 -9.28 4.25
C ASP A 35 -3.47 -7.78 3.92
N LEU A 36 -2.34 -7.07 3.90
CA LEU A 36 -2.28 -5.69 3.46
C LEU A 36 -2.60 -5.55 1.95
N ARG A 37 -2.12 -6.47 1.11
CA ARG A 37 -2.48 -6.49 -0.32
C ARG A 37 -3.98 -6.68 -0.52
N LEU A 38 -4.58 -7.65 0.17
CA LEU A 38 -6.02 -7.92 0.11
C LEU A 38 -6.84 -6.72 0.62
N CYS A 39 -6.41 -6.12 1.74
CA CYS A 39 -7.08 -4.96 2.32
C CYS A 39 -7.02 -3.75 1.36
N THR A 40 -5.84 -3.49 0.78
CA THR A 40 -5.64 -2.40 -0.19
C THR A 40 -6.48 -2.59 -1.45
N ALA A 41 -6.51 -3.80 -2.02
CA ALA A 41 -7.34 -4.08 -3.19
C ALA A 41 -8.83 -3.90 -2.89
N LYS A 42 -9.30 -4.38 -1.73
CA LYS A 42 -10.69 -4.24 -1.31
C LYS A 42 -11.08 -2.77 -1.11
N LEU A 43 -10.23 -1.98 -0.45
CA LEU A 43 -10.49 -0.55 -0.29
C LEU A 43 -10.42 0.22 -1.62
N ALA A 44 -9.54 -0.18 -2.55
CA ALA A 44 -9.51 0.39 -3.89
C ALA A 44 -10.81 0.10 -4.66
N ALA A 45 -11.30 -1.15 -4.63
CA ALA A 45 -12.58 -1.53 -5.24
C ALA A 45 -13.73 -0.69 -4.67
N ARG A 46 -13.77 -0.51 -3.35
CA ARG A 46 -14.77 0.33 -2.67
C ARG A 46 -14.67 1.81 -3.00
N ALA A 47 -13.49 2.30 -3.33
CA ALA A 47 -13.28 3.66 -3.83
C ALA A 47 -13.70 3.80 -5.31
N GLY A 48 -14.20 2.74 -5.95
CA GLY A 48 -14.73 2.74 -7.31
C GLY A 48 -13.71 2.30 -8.38
N PHE A 49 -12.50 1.88 -8.00
CA PHE A 49 -11.51 1.39 -8.96
C PHE A 49 -11.83 -0.02 -9.45
N SER A 50 -11.39 -0.35 -10.66
CA SER A 50 -11.35 -1.75 -11.12
C SER A 50 -10.12 -2.44 -10.52
N ALA A 51 -10.24 -2.90 -9.27
CA ALA A 51 -9.11 -3.43 -8.51
C ALA A 51 -8.89 -4.94 -8.73
N SER A 52 -7.63 -5.32 -8.91
CA SER A 52 -7.18 -6.71 -8.98
C SER A 52 -6.04 -6.96 -8.00
N VAL A 53 -5.90 -8.19 -7.50
CA VAL A 53 -4.82 -8.58 -6.59
C VAL A 53 -4.20 -9.91 -7.02
N LEU A 54 -2.87 -9.98 -6.99
CA LEU A 54 -2.14 -11.22 -7.27
C LEU A 54 -2.18 -12.14 -6.05
N THR A 55 -2.64 -13.37 -6.26
CA THR A 55 -2.73 -14.42 -5.24
C THR A 55 -2.12 -15.73 -5.73
N ALA A 56 -1.69 -16.58 -4.80
CA ALA A 56 -1.17 -17.89 -5.18
C ALA A 56 -2.29 -18.80 -5.67
N GLN A 57 -1.98 -19.65 -6.65
CA GLN A 57 -2.90 -20.66 -7.15
C GLN A 57 -3.35 -21.58 -6.01
N GLY A 58 -4.66 -21.83 -5.91
CA GLY A 58 -5.27 -22.66 -4.87
C GLY A 58 -5.65 -21.90 -3.59
N GLN A 59 -5.33 -20.62 -3.46
CA GLN A 59 -5.71 -19.82 -2.28
C GLN A 59 -7.01 -19.03 -2.44
N GLN A 60 -7.68 -19.13 -3.60
CA GLN A 60 -8.80 -18.25 -3.96
C GLN A 60 -9.97 -18.35 -2.95
N TYR A 61 -10.26 -19.54 -2.43
CA TYR A 61 -11.28 -19.72 -1.40
C TYR A 61 -10.96 -18.93 -0.14
N SER A 62 -9.76 -19.11 0.42
CA SER A 62 -9.35 -18.46 1.67
C SER A 62 -9.28 -16.94 1.53
N VAL A 63 -8.73 -16.43 0.43
CA VAL A 63 -8.62 -14.97 0.23
C VAL A 63 -9.99 -14.31 0.01
N ARG A 64 -10.93 -14.98 -0.70
CA ARG A 64 -12.33 -14.51 -0.79
C ARG A 64 -12.97 -14.47 0.58
N ARG A 65 -12.76 -15.53 1.37
CA ARG A 65 -13.28 -15.62 2.72
C ARG A 65 -12.74 -14.52 3.61
N TRP A 66 -11.44 -14.20 3.54
CA TRP A 66 -10.85 -13.13 4.32
C TRP A 66 -11.27 -11.74 3.85
N MET A 67 -11.48 -11.52 2.56
CA MET A 67 -11.94 -10.21 2.07
C MET A 67 -13.43 -9.98 2.34
N TYR A 68 -14.28 -10.96 2.08
CA TYR A 68 -15.74 -10.74 1.97
C TYR A 68 -16.60 -11.70 2.80
N GLY A 69 -16.00 -12.64 3.53
CA GLY A 69 -16.72 -13.59 4.38
C GLY A 69 -17.04 -14.93 3.70
N ALA A 70 -17.62 -15.85 4.47
CA ALA A 70 -17.85 -17.24 4.06
C ALA A 70 -18.82 -17.34 2.87
N ASP A 71 -19.93 -16.60 2.92
CA ASP A 71 -20.96 -16.62 1.87
C ASP A 71 -20.37 -16.27 0.50
N TYR A 72 -19.49 -15.27 0.45
CA TYR A 72 -18.82 -14.87 -0.78
C TYR A 72 -17.80 -15.91 -1.26
N SER A 73 -17.06 -16.54 -0.33
CA SER A 73 -16.12 -17.60 -0.70
C SER A 73 -16.83 -18.83 -1.27
N ASP A 74 -18.02 -19.16 -0.76
CA ASP A 74 -18.79 -20.33 -1.17
C ASP A 74 -19.41 -20.16 -2.57
N ILE A 75 -19.70 -18.92 -2.99
CA ILE A 75 -20.08 -18.57 -4.37
C ILE A 75 -18.93 -18.90 -5.35
N GLY A 76 -17.67 -18.79 -4.93
CA GLY A 76 -16.51 -19.27 -5.68
C GLY A 76 -16.12 -18.46 -6.92
N ARG A 77 -16.75 -17.30 -7.17
CA ARG A 77 -16.46 -16.41 -8.30
C ARG A 77 -16.40 -14.95 -7.86
N ASP A 78 -15.68 -14.14 -8.62
CA ASP A 78 -15.56 -12.71 -8.36
C ASP A 78 -16.76 -11.98 -8.99
N GLU A 79 -17.42 -11.13 -8.20
CA GLU A 79 -18.58 -10.34 -8.64
C GLU A 79 -18.17 -8.95 -9.13
N ALA A 80 -19.01 -8.33 -9.98
CA ALA A 80 -18.76 -6.99 -10.48
C ALA A 80 -18.69 -5.98 -9.32
N GLY A 81 -17.65 -5.13 -9.33
CA GLY A 81 -17.38 -4.16 -8.27
C GLY A 81 -16.56 -4.71 -7.09
N ASN A 82 -16.32 -6.02 -7.02
CA ASN A 82 -15.38 -6.61 -6.08
C ASN A 82 -14.00 -6.82 -6.70
N VAL A 83 -13.02 -7.15 -5.86
CA VAL A 83 -11.64 -7.39 -6.29
C VAL A 83 -11.57 -8.63 -7.17
N GLN A 84 -10.89 -8.50 -8.31
CA GLN A 84 -10.55 -9.63 -9.16
C GLN A 84 -9.29 -10.35 -8.64
N LEU A 85 -9.37 -11.66 -8.46
CA LEU A 85 -8.24 -12.48 -8.05
C LEU A 85 -7.45 -12.96 -9.28
N LEU A 86 -6.18 -12.59 -9.36
CA LEU A 86 -5.27 -13.04 -10.41
C LEU A 86 -4.36 -14.13 -9.86
N SER A 87 -4.48 -15.34 -10.39
CA SER A 87 -3.68 -16.50 -9.95
C SER A 87 -3.10 -17.31 -11.11
N GLU A 88 -3.61 -17.12 -12.33
CA GLU A 88 -3.15 -17.84 -13.52
C GLU A 88 -2.21 -16.94 -14.34
N PRO A 89 -1.13 -17.47 -14.96
CA PRO A 89 -0.15 -16.66 -15.69
C PRO A 89 -0.75 -15.73 -16.75
N SER A 90 -1.74 -16.20 -17.51
CA SER A 90 -2.43 -15.38 -18.51
C SER A 90 -3.21 -14.23 -17.88
N SER A 91 -3.96 -14.49 -16.81
CA SER A 91 -4.70 -13.47 -16.06
C SER A 91 -3.78 -12.45 -15.40
N ILE A 92 -2.61 -12.88 -14.93
CA ILE A 92 -1.59 -12.00 -14.33
C ILE A 92 -1.01 -11.07 -15.40
N ALA A 93 -0.60 -11.61 -16.56
CA ALA A 93 -0.06 -10.82 -17.65
C ALA A 93 -1.07 -9.78 -18.15
N GLU A 94 -2.34 -10.19 -18.31
CA GLU A 94 -3.43 -9.29 -18.70
C GLU A 94 -3.67 -8.20 -17.65
N GLY A 95 -3.72 -8.57 -16.37
CA GLY A 95 -3.89 -7.62 -15.26
C GLY A 95 -2.76 -6.59 -15.18
N ILE A 96 -1.50 -7.03 -15.36
CA ILE A 96 -0.34 -6.12 -15.40
C ILE A 96 -0.43 -5.18 -16.60
N ASN A 97 -0.77 -5.69 -17.77
CA ASN A 97 -0.84 -4.91 -19.00
C ASN A 97 -1.89 -3.79 -18.96
N LYS A 98 -3.05 -4.09 -18.34
CA LYS A 98 -4.18 -3.17 -18.19
C LYS A 98 -4.02 -2.18 -17.04
N ALA A 99 -3.13 -2.44 -16.08
CA ALA A 99 -2.99 -1.62 -14.89
C ALA A 99 -2.57 -0.18 -15.23
N GLU A 100 -3.41 0.79 -14.88
CA GLU A 100 -3.06 2.21 -14.94
C GLU A 100 -2.32 2.66 -13.67
N ALA A 101 -2.59 1.98 -12.55
CA ALA A 101 -1.79 2.11 -11.34
C ALA A 101 -1.45 0.76 -10.72
N ILE A 102 -0.30 0.73 -10.05
CA ILE A 102 0.16 -0.44 -9.31
C ILE A 102 0.39 -0.06 -7.84
N CYS A 103 -0.18 -0.83 -6.91
CA CYS A 103 0.26 -0.86 -5.51
C CYS A 103 1.34 -1.92 -5.36
N LEU A 104 2.57 -1.52 -5.06
CA LEU A 104 3.65 -2.43 -4.69
C LEU A 104 3.75 -2.50 -3.17
N VAL A 105 3.28 -3.59 -2.58
CA VAL A 105 3.39 -3.84 -1.14
C VAL A 105 4.72 -4.54 -0.85
N CYS A 106 5.65 -3.78 -0.29
CA CYS A 106 7.03 -4.17 0.04
C CYS A 106 7.35 -3.87 1.52
N ASP A 107 6.35 -3.86 2.41
CA ASP A 107 6.51 -3.60 3.84
C ASP A 107 7.36 -4.67 4.57
N ALA A 108 7.38 -5.89 4.03
CA ALA A 108 8.12 -7.02 4.60
C ALA A 108 9.48 -7.27 3.94
N ALA A 109 9.55 -7.10 2.62
CA ALA A 109 10.67 -7.46 1.76
C ALA A 109 10.70 -6.60 0.50
N ALA A 110 11.88 -6.44 -0.10
CA ALA A 110 12.06 -5.70 -1.35
C ALA A 110 11.61 -6.55 -2.54
N LEU A 111 11.16 -5.89 -3.61
CA LEU A 111 10.93 -6.56 -4.89
C LEU A 111 12.27 -7.10 -5.42
N PRO A 112 12.34 -8.37 -5.89
CA PRO A 112 13.57 -8.91 -6.47
C PRO A 112 14.04 -8.05 -7.65
N GLU A 113 15.35 -7.92 -7.79
CA GLU A 113 15.99 -7.04 -8.78
C GLU A 113 15.48 -7.30 -10.21
N ASP A 114 15.44 -8.57 -10.61
CA ASP A 114 15.03 -8.97 -11.95
C ASP A 114 13.52 -8.83 -12.20
N SER A 115 12.72 -8.72 -11.13
CA SER A 115 11.25 -8.64 -11.25
C SER A 115 10.77 -7.25 -11.62
N LEU A 116 11.48 -6.19 -11.22
CA LEU A 116 11.06 -4.81 -11.50
C LEU A 116 11.08 -4.48 -13.01
N PRO A 117 12.16 -4.75 -13.77
CA PRO A 117 12.18 -4.49 -15.21
C PRO A 117 11.08 -5.25 -15.94
N ALA A 118 10.90 -6.54 -15.65
CA ALA A 118 9.88 -7.38 -16.27
C ALA A 118 8.45 -6.88 -15.99
N LEU A 119 8.17 -6.46 -14.76
CA LEU A 119 6.90 -5.86 -14.39
C LEU A 119 6.63 -4.58 -15.20
N LEU A 120 7.61 -3.67 -15.25
CA LEU A 120 7.47 -2.39 -15.92
C LEU A 120 7.42 -2.51 -17.45
N GLU A 121 8.03 -3.54 -18.03
CA GLU A 121 7.91 -3.87 -19.47
C GLU A 121 6.51 -4.37 -19.82
N ALA A 122 5.92 -5.20 -18.96
CA ALA A 122 4.57 -5.70 -19.17
C ALA A 122 3.49 -4.63 -18.93
N ALA A 123 3.74 -3.68 -18.02
CA ALA A 123 2.78 -2.65 -17.59
C ALA A 123 2.70 -1.45 -18.54
N SER A 124 2.28 -1.69 -19.79
CA SER A 124 2.27 -0.66 -20.85
C SER A 124 1.33 0.54 -20.61
N SER A 125 0.33 0.38 -19.74
CA SER A 125 -0.66 1.42 -19.42
C SER A 125 -0.33 2.19 -18.14
N LEU A 126 0.82 1.89 -17.51
CA LEU A 126 1.16 2.37 -16.18
C LEU A 126 1.38 3.89 -16.16
N LYS A 127 0.62 4.57 -15.30
CA LYS A 127 0.74 6.01 -15.04
C LYS A 127 1.31 6.30 -13.66
N ARG A 128 1.04 5.42 -12.69
CA ARG A 128 1.40 5.64 -11.29
C ARG A 128 1.72 4.36 -10.52
N VAL A 129 2.73 4.42 -9.68
CA VAL A 129 3.03 3.41 -8.67
C VAL A 129 2.86 4.02 -7.28
N VAL A 130 2.16 3.30 -6.41
CA VAL A 130 2.18 3.54 -4.97
C VAL A 130 2.97 2.43 -4.32
N LEU A 131 4.14 2.77 -3.78
CA LEU A 131 4.96 1.85 -3.01
C LEU A 131 4.53 1.90 -1.56
N VAL A 132 4.12 0.76 -0.99
CA VAL A 132 4.01 0.61 0.46
C VAL A 132 5.31 -0.01 0.97
N SER A 133 6.11 0.81 1.65
CA SER A 133 7.40 0.43 2.23
C SER A 133 7.33 0.50 3.76
N ARG A 134 8.46 0.33 4.43
CA ARG A 134 8.58 0.25 5.88
C ARG A 134 9.16 1.54 6.47
N ILE A 135 8.68 1.94 7.65
CA ILE A 135 9.24 3.02 8.46
C ILE A 135 10.73 2.79 8.75
N GLY A 136 11.54 3.84 8.65
CA GLY A 136 12.97 3.86 8.98
C GLY A 136 13.90 3.34 7.88
N VAL A 137 13.36 2.91 6.73
CA VAL A 137 14.15 2.37 5.61
C VAL A 137 15.11 3.42 5.05
N THR A 138 14.76 4.71 5.04
CA THR A 138 15.66 5.75 4.50
C THR A 138 16.92 5.99 5.34
N ARG A 139 16.94 5.45 6.57
CA ARG A 139 18.09 5.51 7.49
C ARG A 139 18.74 4.14 7.68
N ALA A 140 18.39 3.14 6.87
CA ALA A 140 18.99 1.82 6.94
C ALA A 140 20.52 1.90 6.83
N LYS A 141 21.21 1.18 7.71
CA LYS A 141 22.68 1.11 7.75
C LYS A 141 23.11 -0.35 7.77
N PRO A 142 24.25 -0.69 7.14
CA PRO A 142 24.84 -2.02 7.28
C PRO A 142 25.24 -2.24 8.73
N GLY A 143 24.68 -3.27 9.36
CA GLY A 143 25.07 -3.73 10.67
C GLY A 143 26.17 -4.80 10.62
N PRO A 144 26.85 -5.05 11.75
CA PRO A 144 27.80 -6.15 11.84
C PRO A 144 27.09 -7.48 11.61
N PHE A 145 27.76 -8.43 10.96
CA PHE A 145 27.25 -9.78 10.66
C PHE A 145 25.94 -9.83 9.86
N GLY A 146 25.63 -8.81 9.06
CA GLY A 146 24.46 -8.80 8.18
C GLY A 146 23.14 -8.42 8.86
N LEU A 147 23.19 -7.97 10.12
CA LEU A 147 22.05 -7.31 10.75
C LEU A 147 21.69 -6.03 9.96
N GLY A 148 20.41 -5.85 9.64
CA GLY A 148 19.94 -4.70 8.85
C GLY A 148 20.04 -4.87 7.33
N ASN A 149 20.54 -6.01 6.82
CA ASN A 149 20.58 -6.26 5.37
C ASN A 149 19.19 -6.20 4.72
N GLY A 150 18.14 -6.66 5.41
CA GLY A 150 16.76 -6.57 4.90
C GLY A 150 16.29 -5.13 4.68
N ASP A 151 16.58 -4.23 5.61
CA ASP A 151 16.20 -2.82 5.49
C ASP A 151 17.06 -2.09 4.44
N LEU A 152 18.32 -2.51 4.24
CA LEU A 152 19.14 -2.04 3.12
C LEU A 152 18.62 -2.50 1.77
N GLU A 153 18.17 -3.76 1.65
CA GLU A 153 17.55 -4.25 0.42
C GLU A 153 16.24 -3.52 0.12
N LEU A 154 15.46 -3.18 1.15
CA LEU A 154 14.29 -2.31 1.01
C LEU A 154 14.69 -0.94 0.47
N LEU A 155 15.71 -0.29 1.06
CA LEU A 155 16.21 1.01 0.61
C LEU A 155 16.66 0.98 -0.86
N ARG A 156 17.45 -0.03 -1.24
CA ARG A 156 17.87 -0.25 -2.63
C ARG A 156 16.68 -0.48 -3.56
N GLY A 157 15.66 -1.19 -3.08
CA GLY A 157 14.39 -1.36 -3.78
C GLY A 157 13.67 -0.04 -4.04
N GLU A 158 13.59 0.84 -3.04
CA GLU A 158 13.01 2.18 -3.19
C GLU A 158 13.78 3.03 -4.20
N GLU A 159 15.11 3.01 -4.14
CA GLU A 159 15.99 3.73 -5.07
C GLU A 159 15.81 3.26 -6.51
N ARG A 160 15.83 1.94 -6.74
CA ARG A 160 15.59 1.37 -8.07
C ARG A 160 14.24 1.75 -8.65
N LEU A 161 13.19 1.76 -7.82
CA LEU A 161 11.86 2.16 -8.27
C LEU A 161 11.79 3.66 -8.58
N ARG A 162 12.48 4.50 -7.80
CA ARG A 162 12.59 5.94 -8.04
C ARG A 162 13.31 6.24 -9.36
N ASP A 163 14.41 5.55 -9.64
CA ASP A 163 15.15 5.67 -10.90
C ASP A 163 14.31 5.18 -12.09
N ALA A 164 13.57 4.09 -11.91
CA ALA A 164 12.64 3.59 -12.91
C ALA A 164 11.49 4.58 -13.20
N ALA A 165 10.95 5.23 -12.16
CA ALA A 165 9.91 6.25 -12.29
C ALA A 165 10.43 7.45 -13.09
N ALA A 166 11.61 7.96 -12.73
CA ALA A 166 12.25 9.09 -13.40
C ALA A 166 12.57 8.78 -14.88
N SER A 167 13.02 7.56 -15.18
CA SER A 167 13.40 7.17 -16.54
C SER A 167 12.22 6.80 -17.44
N ARG A 168 11.16 6.21 -16.90
CA ARG A 168 9.98 5.75 -17.67
C ARG A 168 8.80 6.72 -17.65
N GLY A 169 8.84 7.76 -16.81
CA GLY A 169 7.85 8.84 -16.81
C GLY A 169 6.52 8.48 -16.16
N PHE A 170 6.53 7.62 -15.13
CA PHE A 170 5.36 7.37 -14.28
C PHE A 170 5.53 8.05 -12.90
N ASP A 171 4.42 8.37 -12.25
CA ASP A 171 4.42 8.97 -10.92
C ASP A 171 4.71 7.91 -9.83
N LEU A 172 5.55 8.23 -8.85
CA LEU A 172 5.82 7.36 -7.70
C LEU A 172 5.46 8.04 -6.39
N SER A 173 4.46 7.49 -5.69
CA SER A 173 4.19 7.85 -4.29
C SER A 173 4.70 6.74 -3.37
N THR A 174 5.24 7.10 -2.22
CA THR A 174 5.76 6.15 -1.23
C THR A 174 5.04 6.36 0.10
N VAL A 175 4.40 5.29 0.58
CA VAL A 175 3.72 5.21 1.88
C VAL A 175 4.55 4.30 2.77
N ARG A 176 5.10 4.81 3.86
CA ARG A 176 5.84 4.01 4.84
C ARG A 176 4.99 3.64 6.02
N VAL A 177 4.98 2.36 6.35
CA VAL A 177 4.16 1.79 7.41
C VAL A 177 5.02 1.13 8.49
N GLY A 178 4.52 1.17 9.71
CA GLY A 178 5.14 0.54 10.87
C GLY A 178 4.81 -0.95 10.95
N THR A 179 4.90 -1.48 12.16
CA THR A 179 4.46 -2.86 12.45
C THR A 179 2.95 -2.96 12.22
N LEU A 180 2.54 -3.83 11.31
CA LEU A 180 1.15 -3.97 10.93
C LEU A 180 0.33 -4.68 12.02
N LYS A 181 -0.75 -4.02 12.46
CA LYS A 181 -1.77 -4.55 13.36
C LYS A 181 -3.16 -4.34 12.75
N GLY A 182 -4.18 -4.92 13.37
CA GLY A 182 -5.55 -4.79 12.87
C GLY A 182 -5.76 -5.34 11.46
N GLY A 183 -6.74 -4.79 10.74
CA GLY A 183 -7.11 -5.09 9.37
C GLY A 183 -8.54 -5.58 9.15
N GLY A 184 -9.34 -5.76 10.20
CA GLY A 184 -10.70 -6.31 10.12
C GLY A 184 -11.82 -5.25 10.21
N PRO A 185 -13.01 -5.61 10.73
CA PRO A 185 -14.24 -4.82 10.64
C PRO A 185 -14.36 -3.65 11.64
N GLY A 186 -13.42 -3.51 12.57
CA GLY A 186 -13.44 -2.43 13.57
C GLY A 186 -14.35 -2.68 14.77
N ALA A 187 -14.83 -1.59 15.37
CA ALA A 187 -15.73 -1.63 16.53
C ALA A 187 -17.12 -2.20 16.20
N ALA A 188 -17.58 -2.01 14.96
CA ALA A 188 -18.82 -2.59 14.47
C ALA A 188 -18.61 -4.07 14.12
N THR A 189 -19.44 -4.96 14.67
CA THR A 189 -19.28 -6.42 14.49
C THR A 189 -19.44 -6.84 13.02
N ASP A 190 -20.20 -6.04 12.25
CA ASP A 190 -20.44 -6.21 10.81
C ASP A 190 -19.90 -5.01 9.99
N GLY A 191 -18.95 -4.26 10.55
CA GLY A 191 -18.35 -3.12 9.86
C GLY A 191 -17.59 -3.56 8.62
N ASP A 192 -17.98 -3.08 7.44
CA ASP A 192 -17.14 -3.24 6.25
C ASP A 192 -16.17 -2.06 6.16
N ILE A 193 -15.07 -2.10 6.90
CA ILE A 193 -14.03 -1.04 6.86
C ILE A 193 -12.67 -1.57 6.38
N GLY A 194 -12.50 -2.88 6.33
CA GLY A 194 -11.26 -3.57 6.01
C GLY A 194 -11.55 -4.99 5.54
N LEU A 195 -10.76 -5.97 5.98
CA LEU A 195 -11.03 -7.39 5.77
C LEU A 195 -12.24 -7.85 6.61
N ALA A 196 -12.83 -8.97 6.21
CA ALA A 196 -13.92 -9.60 6.93
C ALA A 196 -13.42 -10.22 8.25
N LYS A 197 -14.33 -10.44 9.21
CA LYS A 197 -14.01 -11.02 10.52
C LYS A 197 -13.26 -12.35 10.45
N SER A 198 -13.56 -13.16 9.45
CA SER A 198 -12.89 -14.44 9.11
C SER A 198 -11.40 -14.31 8.82
N PHE A 199 -10.88 -13.11 8.58
CA PHE A 199 -9.44 -12.87 8.53
C PHE A 199 -8.76 -13.22 9.86
N TYR A 200 -9.35 -12.89 11.01
CA TYR A 200 -8.71 -13.21 12.29
C TYR A 200 -8.60 -14.72 12.54
N ASP A 201 -9.45 -15.53 11.90
CA ASP A 201 -9.36 -17.00 11.96
C ASP A 201 -8.08 -17.52 11.31
N SER A 202 -7.39 -16.72 10.47
CA SER A 202 -6.07 -17.07 9.92
C SER A 202 -4.91 -16.79 10.87
N ILE A 203 -5.15 -16.10 11.98
CA ILE A 203 -4.13 -15.80 12.99
C ILE A 203 -4.12 -16.93 14.02
N LEU A 204 -3.14 -17.83 13.91
CA LEU A 204 -3.07 -19.04 14.73
C LEU A 204 -2.84 -18.76 16.22
N GLU A 205 -2.19 -17.65 16.55
CA GLU A 205 -1.93 -17.27 17.93
C GLU A 205 -3.08 -16.42 18.49
N LEU A 206 -3.81 -16.98 19.46
CA LEU A 206 -5.00 -16.36 20.04
C LEU A 206 -4.72 -14.97 20.62
N GLU A 207 -3.62 -14.78 21.33
CA GLU A 207 -3.25 -13.47 21.90
C GLU A 207 -3.08 -12.42 20.80
N THR A 208 -2.30 -12.75 19.76
CA THR A 208 -2.15 -11.87 18.58
C THR A 208 -3.48 -11.60 17.89
N ALA A 209 -4.36 -12.60 17.77
CA ALA A 209 -5.68 -12.43 17.16
C ALA A 209 -6.55 -11.45 17.97
N LEU A 210 -6.62 -11.62 19.30
CA LEU A 210 -7.40 -10.76 20.19
C LEU A 210 -6.86 -9.32 20.25
N VAL A 211 -5.54 -9.16 20.28
CA VAL A 211 -4.90 -7.83 20.27
C VAL A 211 -5.14 -7.14 18.94
N THR A 212 -4.95 -7.84 17.82
CA THR A 212 -5.20 -7.31 16.47
C THR A 212 -6.66 -6.91 16.31
N GLN A 213 -7.60 -7.74 16.78
CA GLN A 213 -9.02 -7.41 16.76
C GLN A 213 -9.35 -6.19 17.63
N SER A 214 -8.74 -6.09 18.82
CA SER A 214 -8.93 -4.93 19.71
C SER A 214 -8.32 -3.66 19.13
N TYR A 215 -7.21 -3.77 18.40
CA TYR A 215 -6.57 -2.67 17.70
C TYR A 215 -7.51 -1.99 16.71
N ASP A 216 -8.28 -2.77 15.94
CA ASP A 216 -9.26 -2.20 15.02
C ASP A 216 -10.44 -1.53 15.72
N LYS A 217 -10.68 -1.78 17.02
CA LYS A 217 -11.75 -1.09 17.75
C LYS A 217 -11.36 0.32 18.20
N PHE A 218 -10.08 0.54 18.48
CA PHE A 218 -9.63 1.73 19.19
C PHE A 218 -8.55 2.54 18.46
N THR A 219 -7.98 2.00 17.39
CA THR A 219 -6.73 2.49 16.80
C THR A 219 -6.82 2.70 15.29
N LEU A 220 -7.98 3.16 14.82
CA LEU A 220 -8.28 3.50 13.43
C LEU A 220 -8.18 5.00 13.13
N GLY A 221 -7.68 5.82 14.05
CA GLY A 221 -7.28 7.19 13.70
C GLY A 221 -5.98 7.16 12.88
N ALA A 222 -5.78 8.09 11.94
CA ALA A 222 -4.52 8.20 11.22
C ALA A 222 -3.66 9.35 11.75
N LYS A 223 -2.35 9.11 11.88
CA LYS A 223 -1.33 10.13 12.08
C LYS A 223 -0.31 9.99 10.96
N CYS A 224 -0.08 11.06 10.21
CA CYS A 224 0.82 11.04 9.06
C CYS A 224 1.95 12.05 9.24
N PHE A 225 3.11 11.73 8.65
CA PHE A 225 4.31 12.54 8.71
C PHE A 225 4.94 12.63 7.33
N ALA A 226 5.48 13.79 6.97
CA ALA A 226 6.17 13.97 5.69
C ALA A 226 7.49 13.18 5.67
N GLY A 227 7.78 12.49 4.56
CA GLY A 227 8.99 11.67 4.42
C GLY A 227 8.98 10.40 5.27
N ASP A 228 10.12 10.09 5.91
CA ASP A 228 10.30 8.92 6.78
C ASP A 228 10.90 9.31 8.14
N PRO A 229 10.27 10.14 8.99
CA PRO A 229 10.95 10.71 10.15
C PRO A 229 11.08 9.76 11.34
N LEU A 230 10.42 8.61 11.29
CA LEU A 230 10.31 7.66 12.41
C LEU A 230 11.25 6.47 12.23
N ASP A 231 11.80 5.96 13.33
CA ASP A 231 12.56 4.72 13.32
C ASP A 231 11.72 3.59 13.90
N LEU A 232 11.79 2.41 13.28
CA LEU A 232 11.22 1.22 13.88
C LEU A 232 12.03 0.83 15.12
N PRO A 233 11.36 0.52 16.25
CA PRO A 233 12.06 0.01 17.42
C PRO A 233 12.68 -1.35 17.12
N ASN A 234 13.74 -1.66 17.87
CA ASN A 234 14.42 -2.94 17.78
C ASN A 234 13.48 -4.12 18.12
N ILE A 235 13.89 -5.34 17.77
CA ILE A 235 13.05 -6.53 17.92
C ILE A 235 12.62 -6.80 19.36
N VAL A 236 13.45 -6.44 20.35
CA VAL A 236 13.16 -6.63 21.78
C VAL A 236 11.97 -5.76 22.19
N LEU A 237 12.03 -4.47 21.84
CA LEU A 237 10.94 -3.53 22.10
C LEU A 237 9.67 -3.91 21.34
N ARG A 238 9.77 -4.30 20.06
CA ARG A 238 8.59 -4.78 19.29
C ARG A 238 7.93 -5.98 19.95
N THR A 239 8.73 -6.91 20.48
CA THR A 239 8.21 -8.08 21.19
C THR A 239 7.51 -7.68 22.48
N ALA A 240 8.09 -6.75 23.25
CA ALA A 240 7.50 -6.24 24.48
C ALA A 240 6.15 -5.53 24.26
N TYR A 241 5.91 -5.00 23.05
CA TYR A 241 4.71 -4.25 22.70
C TYR A 241 3.67 -5.04 21.90
N ARG A 242 3.96 -6.31 21.61
CA ARG A 242 3.09 -7.20 20.84
C ARG A 242 1.70 -7.34 21.46
N GLY A 243 1.62 -7.36 22.80
CA GLY A 243 0.38 -7.51 23.56
C GLY A 243 -0.44 -6.23 23.77
N SER A 244 0.05 -5.07 23.30
CA SER A 244 -0.64 -3.78 23.48
C SER A 244 -1.50 -3.43 22.27
N PHE A 245 -2.69 -2.87 22.53
CA PHE A 245 -3.55 -2.29 21.50
C PHE A 245 -3.50 -0.74 21.47
N ASP A 246 -2.67 -0.12 22.30
CA ASP A 246 -2.51 1.33 22.31
C ASP A 246 -1.82 1.82 21.02
N ALA A 247 -2.28 2.97 20.53
CA ALA A 247 -1.69 3.64 19.38
C ALA A 247 -0.22 3.99 19.63
N ARG A 248 0.63 3.72 18.62
CA ARG A 248 2.07 4.00 18.65
C ARG A 248 2.52 4.47 17.28
N ASP A 249 3.52 5.35 17.27
CA ASP A 249 4.01 5.96 16.03
C ASP A 249 4.69 4.93 15.11
N GLU A 250 5.22 3.85 15.67
CA GLU A 250 5.86 2.75 14.93
C GLU A 250 4.90 1.62 14.51
N GLU A 251 3.59 1.77 14.74
CA GLU A 251 2.57 0.78 14.42
C GLU A 251 1.53 1.36 13.47
N THR A 252 1.03 0.54 12.56
CA THR A 252 0.06 0.97 11.55
C THR A 252 -1.06 -0.07 11.43
N SER A 253 -2.31 0.36 11.53
CA SER A 253 -3.45 -0.48 11.18
C SER A 253 -3.39 -0.79 9.69
N ARG A 254 -3.61 -2.05 9.30
CA ARG A 254 -3.69 -2.44 7.88
C ARG A 254 -4.75 -1.66 7.12
N VAL A 255 -5.85 -1.30 7.78
CA VAL A 255 -6.91 -0.46 7.19
C VAL A 255 -6.38 0.94 6.87
N LEU A 256 -5.56 1.51 7.75
CA LEU A 256 -4.95 2.82 7.55
C LEU A 256 -3.85 2.80 6.49
N ALA A 257 -3.00 1.77 6.49
CA ALA A 257 -2.00 1.56 5.46
C ALA A 257 -2.64 1.42 4.07
N ALA A 258 -3.68 0.60 3.97
CA ALA A 258 -4.47 0.42 2.75
C ALA A 258 -5.17 1.72 2.32
N GLY A 259 -5.80 2.43 3.26
CA GLY A 259 -6.47 3.70 2.99
C GLY A 259 -5.50 4.79 2.51
N ALA A 260 -4.33 4.89 3.14
CA ALA A 260 -3.25 5.78 2.73
C ALA A 260 -2.75 5.48 1.31
N ALA A 261 -2.58 4.19 0.98
CA ALA A 261 -2.19 3.78 -0.37
C ALA A 261 -3.28 4.13 -1.42
N VAL A 262 -4.55 3.90 -1.10
CA VAL A 262 -5.68 4.26 -1.97
C VAL A 262 -5.77 5.77 -2.18
N ALA A 263 -5.60 6.56 -1.12
CA ALA A 263 -5.58 8.02 -1.21
C ALA A 263 -4.40 8.52 -2.05
N ALA A 264 -3.22 7.89 -1.94
CA ALA A 264 -2.05 8.23 -2.74
C ALA A 264 -2.26 8.00 -4.24
N PHE A 265 -3.12 7.05 -4.66
CA PHE A 265 -3.49 6.92 -6.07
C PHE A 265 -4.24 8.14 -6.61
N GLN A 266 -5.10 8.73 -5.78
CA GLN A 266 -5.98 9.84 -6.16
C GLN A 266 -5.32 11.21 -5.98
N HIS A 267 -4.24 11.30 -5.19
CA HIS A 267 -3.57 12.56 -4.90
C HIS A 267 -2.98 13.21 -6.17
N ALA A 268 -3.03 14.53 -6.27
CA ALA A 268 -2.67 15.23 -7.51
C ALA A 268 -1.19 15.01 -7.93
N ARG A 269 -0.28 14.94 -6.95
CA ARG A 269 1.17 14.85 -7.15
C ARG A 269 1.77 13.62 -6.47
N PRO A 270 2.91 13.09 -6.95
CA PRO A 270 3.73 12.15 -6.18
C PRO A 270 3.96 12.65 -4.75
N ILE A 271 3.80 11.78 -3.75
CA ILE A 271 4.00 12.14 -2.35
C ILE A 271 4.74 11.03 -1.60
N GLU A 272 5.59 11.43 -0.68
CA GLU A 272 6.34 10.52 0.20
C GLU A 272 6.01 10.83 1.66
N PHE A 273 5.45 9.85 2.36
CA PHE A 273 5.00 10.04 3.74
C PHE A 273 4.97 8.74 4.54
N THR A 274 5.00 8.89 5.86
CA THR A 274 4.79 7.82 6.83
C THR A 274 3.38 7.90 7.39
N VAL A 275 2.73 6.74 7.55
CA VAL A 275 1.41 6.62 8.20
C VAL A 275 1.49 5.69 9.42
N SER A 276 1.00 6.19 10.54
CA SER A 276 0.91 5.51 11.83
C SER A 276 -0.52 5.53 12.33
N SER A 277 -0.84 4.61 13.23
CA SER A 277 -2.14 4.61 13.88
C SER A 277 -2.20 5.64 15.01
N ALA A 278 -3.38 6.20 15.20
CA ALA A 278 -3.77 7.04 16.31
C ALA A 278 -5.06 6.48 16.93
N LYS A 279 -5.40 6.97 18.13
CA LYS A 279 -6.68 6.63 18.75
C LYS A 279 -7.83 7.07 17.84
N GLY A 280 -8.79 6.18 17.63
CA GLY A 280 -9.98 6.42 16.82
C GLY A 280 -10.72 5.12 16.50
N GLU A 281 -12.04 5.19 16.35
CA GLU A 281 -12.87 4.01 16.09
C GLU A 281 -13.22 3.83 14.60
N VAL A 282 -12.94 4.84 13.78
CA VAL A 282 -13.30 4.90 12.36
C VAL A 282 -12.10 5.43 11.56
N PRO A 283 -11.76 4.82 10.41
CA PRO A 283 -10.71 5.33 9.55
C PRO A 283 -11.06 6.70 8.95
N PRO A 284 -10.05 7.49 8.52
CA PRO A 284 -10.34 8.71 7.79
C PRO A 284 -11.16 8.44 6.52
N THR A 285 -12.15 9.30 6.29
CA THR A 285 -12.93 9.34 5.05
C THR A 285 -12.07 9.82 3.87
N ALA A 286 -12.54 9.61 2.63
CA ALA A 286 -11.83 10.07 1.43
C ALA A 286 -11.46 11.57 1.48
N GLY A 287 -12.41 12.43 1.87
CA GLY A 287 -12.17 13.87 2.00
C GLY A 287 -11.26 14.26 3.19
N GLN A 288 -11.12 13.39 4.20
CA GLN A 288 -10.12 13.59 5.26
C GLN A 288 -8.73 13.16 4.80
N TRP A 289 -8.61 12.03 4.07
CA TRP A 289 -7.35 11.62 3.46
C TRP A 289 -6.82 12.67 2.49
N GLU A 290 -7.67 13.22 1.63
CA GLU A 290 -7.28 14.30 0.71
C GLU A 290 -6.68 15.49 1.46
N ARG A 291 -7.33 15.95 2.54
CA ARG A 291 -6.81 17.04 3.39
C ARG A 291 -5.48 16.68 4.01
N ILE A 292 -5.36 15.51 4.62
CA ILE A 292 -4.13 15.03 5.26
C ILE A 292 -2.97 15.05 4.24
N LEU A 293 -3.17 14.52 3.03
CA LEU A 293 -2.12 14.49 2.01
C LEU A 293 -1.78 15.87 1.46
N ASN A 294 -2.78 16.75 1.28
CA ASN A 294 -2.55 18.12 0.86
C ASN A 294 -1.72 18.90 1.88
N ASP A 295 -2.04 18.77 3.17
CA ASP A 295 -1.31 19.41 4.26
C ASP A 295 0.15 18.96 4.29
N LEU A 296 0.42 17.66 4.09
CA LEU A 296 1.78 17.11 3.99
C LEU A 296 2.56 17.65 2.79
N SER A 297 1.89 17.91 1.66
CA SER A 297 2.52 18.43 0.45
C SER A 297 2.80 19.94 0.47
N SER A 298 2.34 20.64 1.51
CA SER A 298 2.53 22.07 1.71
C SER A 298 3.78 22.42 2.54
N VAL A 299 4.41 21.40 3.12
CA VAL A 299 5.65 21.46 3.92
C VAL A 299 6.86 21.18 3.05
#